data_AF-A0A501X6L2-F1
#
_entry.id   AF-A0A501X6L2-F1
#
_cell.length_a   1.000
_cell.length_b   1.000
_cell.length_c   1.000
_cell.angle_alpha   90.00
_cell.angle_beta   90.00
_cell.angle_gamma   90.00
#
_symmetry.space_group_name_H-M   'P 1'
#
loop_
_entity.id
_entity.type
_entity.pdbx_description
1 polymer ?
#
loop_
_entity_poly.entity_id
_entity_poly.type
_entity_poly.pdbx_seq_one_letter_code
_entity_poly.pdbx_strand_id
1 'polypeptide(L)'
;IQLFLHGGDFGVRDPQFGRDLGFYAFELPFYRLMLSYMLVSVFLAFVANLVAHYIFGGIRLSGRTGALSRSARVQLVSLVGVLVLLKAVAYWLDRYELLSHTRGGKPFTGAGYTDINAVLPAKLILMAIALICAAAVFSAIALRDLRIPAIGLV
;
A
#
# COMPACT_ATOMS: atom_id res chain seq x y z
N ILE A 1 0.15 -1.72 20.71
CA ILE A 1 0.06 -3.19 20.84
C ILE A 1 -0.74 -3.58 22.08
N GLN A 2 -0.42 -3.08 23.28
CA GLN A 2 -1.20 -3.39 24.50
C GLN A 2 -2.70 -3.10 24.39
N LEU A 3 -3.08 -1.98 23.75
CA LEU A 3 -4.48 -1.61 23.48
C LEU A 3 -5.24 -2.64 22.63
N PHE A 4 -4.57 -3.31 21.69
CA PHE A 4 -5.18 -4.36 20.86
C PHE A 4 -5.38 -5.64 21.67
N LEU A 5 -4.39 -6.01 22.50
CA LEU A 5 -4.44 -7.24 23.30
C LEU A 5 -5.43 -7.18 24.46
N HIS A 6 -5.69 -5.98 24.99
CA HIS A 6 -6.66 -5.75 26.07
C HIS A 6 -7.89 -4.98 25.59
N GLY A 7 -8.11 -4.94 24.27
CA GLY A 7 -9.27 -4.29 23.68
C GLY A 7 -10.56 -5.02 24.05
N GLY A 8 -11.66 -4.27 24.10
CA GLY A 8 -13.00 -4.80 24.32
C GLY A 8 -14.02 -4.16 23.39
N ASP A 9 -15.20 -4.77 23.30
CA ASP A 9 -16.31 -4.23 22.53
C ASP A 9 -17.04 -3.16 23.34
N PHE A 10 -17.46 -2.08 22.68
CA PHE A 10 -18.30 -1.05 23.29
C PHE A 10 -19.80 -1.37 23.14
N GLY A 11 -20.17 -2.29 22.24
CA GLY A 11 -21.55 -2.66 21.97
C GLY A 11 -22.34 -1.60 21.18
N VAL A 12 -21.66 -0.57 20.69
CA VAL A 12 -22.24 0.54 19.93
C VAL A 12 -21.64 0.51 18.53
N ARG A 13 -22.50 0.31 17.52
CA ARG A 13 -22.09 0.27 16.11
C ARG A 13 -22.17 1.64 15.47
N ASP A 14 -21.21 1.94 14.62
CA ASP A 14 -21.19 3.16 13.85
C ASP A 14 -22.23 3.11 12.70
N PRO A 15 -22.93 4.22 12.40
CA PRO A 15 -23.98 4.25 11.38
C PRO A 15 -23.45 4.30 9.93
N GLN A 16 -22.16 4.49 9.68
CA GLN A 16 -21.60 4.64 8.33
C GLN A 16 -21.04 3.32 7.79
N PHE A 17 -20.33 2.55 8.62
CA PHE A 17 -19.64 1.32 8.27
C PHE A 17 -20.11 0.10 9.06
N GLY A 18 -20.96 0.28 10.08
CA GLY A 18 -21.56 -0.81 10.86
C GLY A 18 -20.58 -1.56 11.77
N ARG A 19 -19.41 -0.99 12.05
CA ARG A 19 -18.36 -1.51 12.93
C ARG A 19 -18.55 -1.01 14.36
N ASP A 20 -18.13 -1.81 15.33
CA ASP A 20 -18.14 -1.40 16.73
C ASP A 20 -17.10 -0.31 17.00
N LEU A 21 -17.37 0.60 17.94
CA LEU A 21 -16.41 1.64 18.33
C LEU A 21 -15.07 1.05 18.83
N GLY A 22 -15.08 -0.18 19.37
CA GLY A 22 -13.89 -0.92 19.82
C GLY A 22 -12.90 -1.19 18.69
N PHE A 23 -13.40 -1.44 17.48
CA PHE A 23 -12.55 -1.57 16.29
C PHE A 23 -11.71 -0.30 16.06
N TYR A 24 -12.33 0.87 16.16
CA TYR A 24 -11.65 2.15 15.89
C TYR A 24 -10.66 2.54 16.99
N ALA A 25 -10.96 2.18 18.25
CA ALA A 25 -10.13 2.52 19.40
C ALA A 25 -8.93 1.57 19.57
N PHE A 26 -9.12 0.27 19.33
CA PHE A 26 -8.15 -0.76 19.71
C PHE A 26 -7.50 -1.47 18.51
N GLU A 27 -8.28 -1.86 17.51
CA GLU A 27 -7.80 -2.66 16.37
C GLU A 27 -7.19 -1.81 15.26
N LEU A 28 -7.87 -0.71 14.88
CA LEU A 28 -7.45 0.17 13.80
C LEU A 28 -6.03 0.74 14.01
N PRO A 29 -5.65 1.22 15.21
CA PRO A 29 -4.28 1.69 15.46
C PRO A 29 -3.24 0.57 15.30
N PHE A 30 -3.58 -0.68 15.66
CA PHE A 30 -2.69 -1.82 15.50
C PHE A 30 -2.48 -2.19 14.03
N TYR A 31 -3.55 -2.26 13.23
CA TYR A 31 -3.43 -2.49 11.79
C TYR A 31 -2.62 -1.41 11.09
N ARG A 32 -2.82 -0.13 11.48
CA ARG A 32 -2.00 0.99 10.99
C ARG A 32 -0.53 0.85 11.35
N LEU A 33 -0.25 0.46 12.60
CA LEU A 33 1.11 0.24 13.07
C LEU A 33 1.80 -0.84 12.23
N MET A 34 1.15 -1.99 12.04
CA MET A 34 1.69 -3.07 11.20
C MET A 34 1.90 -2.61 9.75
N LEU A 35 0.93 -1.90 9.18
CA LEU A 35 1.04 -1.39 7.81
C LEU A 35 2.19 -0.38 7.66
N SER A 36 2.38 0.50 8.64
CA SER A 36 3.49 1.45 8.67
C SER A 36 4.84 0.71 8.69
N TYR A 37 4.99 -0.31 9.54
CA TYR A 37 6.19 -1.15 9.55
C TYR A 37 6.42 -1.89 8.23
N MET A 38 5.37 -2.42 7.60
CA MET A 38 5.49 -3.04 6.27
C MET A 38 5.89 -2.04 5.19
N LEU A 39 5.30 -0.85 5.17
CA LEU A 39 5.68 0.20 4.22
C LEU A 39 7.15 0.61 4.37
N VAL A 40 7.60 0.87 5.60
CA VAL A 40 8.98 1.28 5.87
C VAL A 40 9.97 0.17 5.52
N SER A 41 9.69 -1.08 5.91
CA SER A 41 10.56 -2.23 5.62
C SER A 41 10.67 -2.51 4.12
N VAL A 42 9.57 -2.50 3.38
CA VAL A 42 9.59 -2.68 1.92
C VAL A 42 10.26 -1.50 1.22
N PHE A 43 10.05 -0.28 1.70
CA PHE A 43 10.73 0.90 1.15
C PHE A 43 12.25 0.81 1.37
N LEU A 44 12.69 0.39 2.56
CA LEU A 44 14.10 0.19 2.86
C LEU A 44 14.70 -0.94 2.00
N ALA A 45 13.96 -2.04 1.81
CA ALA A 45 14.36 -3.12 0.91
C ALA A 45 14.48 -2.63 -0.55
N PHE A 46 13.58 -1.76 -1.00
CA PHE A 46 13.66 -1.12 -2.32
C PHE A 46 14.93 -0.28 -2.47
N VAL A 47 15.24 0.57 -1.49
CA VAL A 47 16.45 1.40 -1.50
C VAL A 47 17.71 0.52 -1.46
N ALA A 48 17.75 -0.48 -0.59
CA ALA A 48 18.89 -1.40 -0.49
C ALA A 48 19.10 -2.17 -1.81
N ASN A 49 18.03 -2.63 -2.44
CA ASN A 49 18.08 -3.31 -3.74
C ASN A 49 18.58 -2.35 -4.83
N LEU A 50 18.12 -1.10 -4.84
CA LEU A 50 18.58 -0.09 -5.78
C LEU A 50 20.09 0.18 -5.63
N VAL A 51 20.57 0.34 -4.40
CA VAL A 51 22.00 0.52 -4.10
C VAL A 51 22.82 -0.72 -4.49
N ALA A 52 22.32 -1.93 -4.18
CA ALA A 52 22.99 -3.16 -4.58
C ALA A 52 23.13 -3.25 -6.11
N HIS A 53 22.06 -3.03 -6.86
CA HIS A 53 22.11 -3.07 -8.33
C HIS A 53 22.98 -1.96 -8.93
N TYR A 54 23.12 -0.82 -8.26
CA TYR A 54 24.05 0.24 -8.64
C TYR A 54 25.51 -0.18 -8.42
N ILE A 55 25.86 -0.72 -7.25
CA ILE A 55 27.23 -1.11 -6.89
C ILE A 55 27.70 -2.33 -7.70
N PHE A 56 26.86 -3.36 -7.82
CA PHE A 56 27.21 -4.60 -8.53
C PHE A 56 27.15 -4.47 -10.07
N GLY A 57 26.90 -3.27 -10.60
CA GLY A 57 26.92 -3.01 -12.04
C GLY A 57 25.74 -3.61 -12.81
N GLY A 58 24.62 -3.90 -12.14
CA GLY A 58 23.36 -4.34 -12.75
C GLY A 58 22.65 -3.22 -13.52
N ILE A 59 23.06 -1.97 -13.27
CA ILE A 59 22.65 -0.75 -13.99
C ILE A 59 23.87 -0.22 -14.75
N ARG A 60 24.12 -0.72 -15.97
CA ARG A 60 25.15 -0.16 -16.84
C ARG A 60 24.59 1.08 -17.54
N LEU A 61 25.01 2.28 -17.10
CA LEU A 61 24.70 3.56 -17.76
C LEU A 61 25.52 3.80 -19.05
N SER A 62 26.46 2.91 -19.40
CA SER A 62 27.32 3.03 -20.58
C SER A 62 26.89 2.01 -21.65
N GLY A 63 26.12 2.47 -22.63
CA GLY A 63 25.64 1.69 -23.77
C GLY A 63 24.31 2.23 -24.31
N ARG A 64 24.21 2.39 -25.64
CA ARG A 64 23.15 3.10 -26.40
C ARG A 64 21.69 2.61 -26.18
N THR A 65 21.49 1.64 -25.30
CA THR A 65 20.21 1.13 -24.81
C THR A 65 20.37 0.83 -23.32
N GLY A 66 19.76 1.63 -22.44
CA GLY A 66 19.90 1.51 -20.98
C GLY A 66 19.67 0.08 -20.48
N ALA A 67 20.77 -0.62 -20.19
CA ALA A 67 20.75 -2.05 -19.91
C ALA A 67 20.64 -2.28 -18.39
N LEU A 68 19.46 -1.97 -17.83
CA LEU A 68 19.02 -2.60 -16.59
C LEU A 68 18.93 -4.11 -16.84
N SER A 69 19.74 -4.90 -16.12
CA SER A 69 19.66 -6.36 -16.18
C SER A 69 18.21 -6.84 -16.01
N ARG A 70 17.81 -7.89 -16.72
CA ARG A 70 16.46 -8.47 -16.61
C ARG A 70 16.11 -8.81 -15.16
N SER A 71 17.08 -9.34 -14.41
CA SER A 71 16.92 -9.68 -12.99
C SER A 71 16.71 -8.42 -12.13
N ALA A 72 17.53 -7.39 -12.32
CA ALA A 72 17.43 -6.12 -11.60
C ALA A 72 16.07 -5.44 -11.85
N ARG A 73 15.61 -5.46 -13.11
CA ARG A 73 14.30 -4.91 -13.48
C ARG A 73 13.16 -5.64 -12.78
N VAL A 74 13.14 -6.97 -12.80
CA VAL A 74 12.06 -7.75 -12.17
C VAL A 74 12.00 -7.49 -10.67
N GLN A 75 13.15 -7.48 -9.98
CA GLN A 75 13.20 -7.21 -8.53
C GLN A 75 12.77 -5.79 -8.17
N LEU A 76 13.22 -4.77 -8.93
CA LEU A 76 12.82 -3.38 -8.68
C LEU A 76 11.33 -3.17 -8.95
N VAL A 77 10.82 -3.70 -10.06
CA VAL A 77 9.41 -3.57 -10.43
C VAL A 77 8.50 -4.34 -9.46
N SER A 78 8.93 -5.51 -8.97
CA SER A 78 8.15 -6.25 -7.96
C SER A 78 8.08 -5.51 -6.63
N LEU A 79 9.18 -4.91 -6.17
CA LEU A 79 9.20 -4.11 -4.93
C LEU A 79 8.32 -2.86 -5.05
N VAL A 80 8.35 -2.19 -6.21
CA VAL A 80 7.42 -1.07 -6.49
C VAL A 80 5.97 -1.55 -6.48
N GLY A 81 5.68 -2.69 -7.11
CA GLY A 81 4.33 -3.27 -7.10
C GLY A 81 3.81 -3.55 -5.70
N VAL A 82 4.66 -4.12 -4.83
CA VAL A 82 4.32 -4.37 -3.42
C VAL A 82 4.10 -3.05 -2.65
N LEU A 83 4.93 -2.02 -2.87
CA LEU A 83 4.74 -0.70 -2.25
C LEU A 83 3.39 -0.07 -2.64
N VAL A 84 3.02 -0.15 -3.92
CA VAL A 84 1.75 0.40 -4.40
C VAL A 84 0.57 -0.40 -3.84
N LEU A 85 0.66 -1.72 -3.73
CA LEU A 85 -0.36 -2.55 -3.06
C LEU A 85 -0.52 -2.18 -1.59
N LEU A 86 0.58 -2.05 -0.85
CA LEU A 86 0.53 -1.62 0.56
C LEU A 86 -0.10 -0.24 0.70
N LYS A 87 0.15 0.69 -0.23
CA LYS A 87 -0.53 2.00 -0.29
C LYS A 87 -2.02 1.87 -0.55
N ALA A 88 -2.47 0.98 -1.43
CA ALA A 88 -3.89 0.73 -1.64
C ALA A 88 -4.59 0.25 -0.36
N VAL A 89 -3.95 -0.66 0.38
CA VAL A 89 -4.44 -1.10 1.71
C VAL A 89 -4.43 0.05 2.71
N ALA A 90 -3.42 0.92 2.67
CA ALA A 90 -3.39 2.13 3.50
C ALA A 90 -4.59 3.03 3.23
N TYR A 91 -4.90 3.29 1.96
CA TYR A 91 -6.07 4.09 1.57
C TYR A 91 -7.39 3.44 1.98
N TRP A 92 -7.47 2.10 1.97
CA TRP A 92 -8.63 1.38 2.49
C TRP A 92 -8.83 1.64 4.00
N LEU A 93 -7.75 1.53 4.79
CA LEU A 93 -7.77 1.77 6.25
C LEU A 93 -7.93 3.25 6.62
N ASP A 94 -7.47 4.16 5.76
CA ASP A 94 -7.63 5.61 5.87
C ASP A 94 -9.10 6.04 5.89
N ARG A 95 -10.03 5.26 5.35
CA ARG A 95 -11.46 5.57 5.41
C ARG A 95 -12.02 5.43 6.82
N TYR A 96 -11.58 4.41 7.57
CA TYR A 96 -12.01 4.20 8.96
C TYR A 96 -11.44 5.26 9.91
N GLU A 97 -10.28 5.82 9.58
CA GLU A 97 -9.67 6.88 10.40
C GLU A 97 -10.49 8.17 10.41
N LEU A 98 -11.31 8.41 9.37
CA LEU A 98 -12.15 9.61 9.30
C LEU A 98 -13.13 9.68 10.47
N LEU A 99 -13.58 8.54 10.99
CA LEU A 99 -14.49 8.45 12.12
C LEU A 99 -13.77 8.23 13.46
N SER A 100 -12.50 7.80 13.42
CA SER A 100 -11.71 7.54 14.63
C SER A 100 -11.23 8.84 15.29
N HIS A 101 -11.26 8.87 16.62
CA HIS A 101 -10.82 10.04 17.40
C HIS A 101 -9.29 10.22 17.42
N THR A 102 -8.54 9.25 16.90
CA THR A 102 -7.07 9.25 16.82
C THR A 102 -6.51 10.24 15.79
N ARG A 103 -7.37 10.94 15.04
CA ARG A 103 -6.96 11.98 14.10
C ARG A 103 -6.57 13.25 14.88
N GLY A 104 -5.28 13.41 15.14
CA GLY A 104 -4.74 14.59 15.81
C GLY A 104 -5.17 15.89 15.12
N GLY A 105 -5.76 16.81 15.88
CA GLY A 105 -6.04 18.18 15.41
C GLY A 105 -7.53 18.58 15.27
N LYS A 106 -8.50 17.76 15.71
CA LYS A 106 -9.91 18.17 15.77
C LYS A 106 -10.44 18.25 17.21
N PRO A 107 -11.10 19.36 17.60
CA PRO A 107 -11.72 19.50 18.94
C PRO A 107 -12.92 18.58 19.18
N PHE A 108 -13.50 17.99 18.12
CA PHE A 108 -14.73 17.21 18.18
C PHE A 108 -14.50 15.74 17.82
N THR A 109 -15.17 14.84 18.54
CA THR A 109 -15.24 13.40 18.26
C THR A 109 -16.12 13.15 17.02
N GLY A 110 -15.59 12.44 16.01
CA GLY A 110 -16.34 12.00 14.83
C GLY A 110 -15.96 12.66 13.51
N ALA A 111 -16.44 12.07 12.41
CA ALA A 111 -16.20 12.58 11.05
C ALA A 111 -17.09 13.79 10.75
N GLY A 112 -16.50 14.89 10.28
CA GLY A 112 -17.26 16.04 9.83
C GLY A 112 -17.92 15.82 8.47
N TYR A 113 -18.91 16.63 8.12
CA TYR A 113 -19.59 16.58 6.81
C TYR A 113 -18.59 16.60 5.64
N THR A 114 -17.55 17.43 5.72
CA THR A 114 -16.49 17.52 4.72
C THR A 114 -15.61 16.25 4.65
N ASP A 115 -15.40 15.56 5.77
CA ASP A 115 -14.62 14.31 5.77
C ASP A 115 -15.37 13.19 5.05
N ILE A 116 -16.68 13.06 5.33
CA ILE A 116 -17.52 12.03 4.73
C ILE A 116 -17.78 12.33 3.26
N ASN A 117 -18.06 13.59 2.90
CA ASN A 117 -18.48 13.91 1.54
C ASN A 117 -17.33 14.27 0.59
N ALA A 118 -16.16 14.69 1.09
CA ALA A 118 -15.01 15.05 0.24
C ALA A 118 -13.82 14.11 0.42
N VAL A 119 -13.42 13.84 1.67
CA VAL A 119 -12.18 13.07 1.92
C VAL A 119 -12.39 11.57 1.68
N LEU A 120 -13.55 11.01 2.04
CA LEU A 120 -13.85 9.60 1.83
C LEU A 120 -13.90 9.23 0.33
N PRO A 121 -14.60 9.99 -0.55
CA PRO A 121 -14.54 9.76 -1.99
C PRO A 121 -13.13 9.92 -2.56
N ALA A 122 -12.36 10.92 -2.13
CA ALA A 122 -10.99 11.11 -2.59
C ALA A 122 -10.10 9.90 -2.25
N LYS A 123 -10.22 9.33 -1.04
CA LYS A 123 -9.50 8.13 -0.62
C LYS A 123 -9.90 6.90 -1.45
N LEU A 124 -11.17 6.76 -1.80
CA LEU A 124 -11.66 5.69 -2.68
C LEU A 124 -11.07 5.80 -4.08
N ILE A 125 -11.01 7.01 -4.65
CA ILE A 125 -10.42 7.24 -5.97
C ILE A 125 -8.93 6.90 -5.95
N LEU A 126 -8.19 7.38 -4.94
CA LEU A 126 -6.77 7.08 -4.77
C LEU A 126 -6.51 5.57 -4.62
N MET A 127 -7.37 4.86 -3.89
CA MET A 127 -7.31 3.41 -3.77
C MET A 127 -7.52 2.72 -5.13
N ALA A 128 -8.53 3.13 -5.90
CA ALA A 128 -8.79 2.57 -7.23
C ALA A 128 -7.61 2.80 -8.18
N ILE A 129 -7.05 4.01 -8.22
CA ILE A 129 -5.86 4.34 -9.01
C ILE A 129 -4.67 3.50 -8.55
N ALA A 130 -4.44 3.35 -7.24
CA ALA A 130 -3.36 2.53 -6.71
C ALA A 130 -3.51 1.05 -7.13
N LEU A 131 -4.72 0.48 -7.10
CA LEU A 131 -4.96 -0.88 -7.57
C LEU A 131 -4.70 -1.04 -9.08
N ILE A 132 -5.12 -0.06 -9.90
CA ILE A 132 -4.83 -0.05 -11.34
C ILE A 132 -3.31 0.03 -11.58
N CYS A 133 -2.60 0.90 -10.88
CA CYS A 133 -1.15 1.01 -10.98
C CYS A 133 -0.46 -0.28 -10.54
N ALA A 134 -0.90 -0.91 -9.45
CA ALA A 134 -0.36 -2.19 -9.00
C ALA A 134 -0.56 -3.25 -10.10
N ALA A 135 -1.78 -3.40 -10.62
CA ALA A 135 -2.07 -4.33 -11.70
C ALA A 135 -1.22 -4.06 -12.96
N ALA A 136 -1.05 -2.80 -13.34
CA ALA A 136 -0.19 -2.40 -14.45
C ALA A 136 1.28 -2.80 -14.21
N VAL A 137 1.81 -2.55 -13.01
CA VAL A 137 3.18 -2.89 -12.61
C VAL A 137 3.41 -4.41 -12.64
N PHE A 138 2.48 -5.21 -12.10
CA PHE A 138 2.58 -6.68 -12.16
C PHE A 138 2.38 -7.21 -13.58
N SER A 139 1.47 -6.63 -14.37
CA SER A 139 1.28 -7.00 -15.77
C SER A 139 2.53 -6.72 -16.61
N ALA A 140 3.28 -5.65 -16.31
CA ALA A 140 4.53 -5.33 -16.99
C ALA A 140 5.64 -6.37 -16.72
N ILE A 141 5.57 -7.08 -15.58
CA ILE A 141 6.44 -8.23 -15.29
C ILE A 141 5.97 -9.45 -16.09
N ALA A 142 4.67 -9.77 -16.05
CA ALA A 142 4.11 -10.97 -16.70
C ALA A 142 4.16 -10.92 -18.24
N LEU A 143 3.78 -9.79 -18.85
CA LEU A 143 3.69 -9.62 -20.30
C LEU A 143 5.05 -9.53 -21.01
N ARG A 144 6.15 -9.37 -20.26
CA ARG A 144 7.51 -9.39 -20.82
C ARG A 144 8.16 -10.79 -20.79
N ASP A 145 7.47 -11.80 -20.28
CA ASP A 145 7.84 -13.22 -20.39
C ASP A 145 7.05 -13.95 -21.50
N LEU A 146 6.79 -13.28 -22.63
CA LEU A 146 6.21 -13.87 -23.84
C LEU A 146 7.12 -14.91 -24.54
N ARG A 147 8.09 -15.50 -23.84
CA ARG A 147 8.85 -16.66 -24.32
C ARG A 147 8.04 -17.96 -24.27
N ILE A 148 6.99 -18.01 -23.46
CA ILE A 148 6.10 -19.17 -23.33
C ILE A 148 5.23 -19.37 -24.60
N PRO A 149 4.59 -18.35 -25.21
CA PRO A 149 3.83 -18.55 -26.44
C PRO A 149 4.66 -18.84 -27.71
N ALA A 150 6.00 -18.79 -27.65
CA ALA A 150 6.86 -19.14 -28.79
C ALA A 150 7.28 -20.62 -28.83
N ILE A 151 7.25 -21.33 -27.70
CA ILE A 151 7.62 -22.75 -27.61
C ILE A 151 6.41 -23.66 -27.89
N GLY A 152 5.18 -23.15 -27.78
CA GLY A 152 3.95 -23.87 -28.13
C GLY A 152 3.56 -23.77 -29.62
N LEU A 153 4.40 -23.17 -30.47
CA LEU A 153 4.12 -22.91 -31.90
C LEU A 153 5.17 -23.55 -32.84
N VAL A 154 6.01 -24.44 -32.31
CA VAL A 154 6.88 -25.36 -33.07
C VAL A 154 6.39 -26.79 -32.89
#